data_AF-A0A2E0QKH7-F1
#
_entry.id   AF-A0A2E0QKH7-F1
#
_cell.length_a   1.000
_cell.length_b   1.000
_cell.length_c   1.000
_cell.angle_alpha   90.00
_cell.angle_beta   90.00
_cell.angle_gamma   90.00
#
_symmetry.space_group_name_H-M   'P 1'
#
loop_
_entity.id
_entity.type
_entity.pdbx_description
1 polymer ?
#
loop_
_entity_poly.entity_id
_entity_poly.type
_entity_poly.pdbx_seq_one_letter_code
_entity_poly.pdbx_strand_id
1 'polypeptide(L)'
;LVASVDEWFSPIYSEVGPDGAIWMSDWYSFLIQHNPTPNKGRGGFDAKRGKGNAFESPLRDYTRTRIYRFTAKGGKPSQSFDLSKKDPEDLLKALQSDNLLWRMHAQRLIVESGDKRTFSSKLKNIIKNSKTDAVGIAGGAIHALWALHGLGSIDTEALSIGLKHESPGARRAAAATAPRTNEATKLLTSALKDPDHQVRKDILLAISEMPPSEGTGKILHSMKNDNFILNDRWLPTAFQMASARHGSGYLKAALAKSAPADATAPKKTAEIPKNNLIQNPGFEAIAGEMPKIWKTRSYSGKATHKIVSPGRGGKGYAMMIQSDAGADSSVYIDVKVKKRTTYELTAWIKTEGVKTIRGGRGAQLNLHALPDQPRTAAIKGDKDWTRVSVRFKTDDRGTVGINCLYGGWGHATGKAYWDDIELVQIDAGQGPDISEDTESIVAANLYRHATPVQVSSVLNEMITKPTELGNKIKLMIRPPEIKVKEIEEDESTLSKTHQILKLKAIEGLKFDKTSLEAEAGKPIALIISNPDLLQHNFVLGNPDSMLKLGSAADSIITNPKAIEMNYVPEIDEIIASSKLLDPGTLEIIKLKPLKKGKYPYVCTFPGHWRIMQGYLTVK
;
A
#
# COMPACT_ATOMS: atom_id res chain seq x y z
N LEU A 1 -4.30 -18.41 -35.10
CA LEU A 1 -3.12 -18.64 -35.97
C LEU A 1 -3.37 -19.79 -36.94
N VAL A 2 -3.84 -20.95 -36.47
CA VAL A 2 -4.17 -22.10 -37.33
C VAL A 2 -5.42 -22.80 -36.79
N ALA A 3 -6.19 -23.44 -37.67
CA ALA A 3 -7.23 -24.40 -37.35
C ALA A 3 -7.08 -25.58 -38.33
N SER A 4 -7.40 -26.79 -37.88
CA SER A 4 -7.34 -28.01 -38.70
C SER A 4 -8.65 -28.78 -38.57
N VAL A 5 -9.03 -29.47 -39.64
CA VAL A 5 -10.12 -30.45 -39.66
C VAL A 5 -9.63 -31.88 -39.40
N ASP A 6 -8.31 -32.07 -39.30
CA ASP A 6 -7.69 -33.35 -38.94
C ASP A 6 -7.91 -33.61 -37.45
N GLU A 7 -8.62 -34.69 -37.13
CA GLU A 7 -8.99 -35.08 -35.75
C GLU A 7 -7.77 -35.42 -34.89
N TRP A 8 -6.62 -35.68 -35.50
CA TRP A 8 -5.36 -35.96 -34.80
C TRP A 8 -4.51 -34.71 -34.58
N PHE A 9 -4.94 -33.55 -35.09
CA PHE A 9 -4.23 -32.28 -34.92
C PHE A 9 -4.30 -31.81 -33.45
N SER A 10 -3.16 -31.88 -32.77
CA SER A 10 -2.99 -31.64 -31.34
C SER A 10 -1.79 -30.72 -31.10
N PRO A 11 -1.88 -29.41 -31.43
CA PRO A 11 -0.81 -28.46 -31.23
C PRO A 11 -0.52 -28.26 -29.75
N ILE A 12 0.74 -28.44 -29.35
CA ILE A 12 1.18 -28.38 -27.95
C ILE A 12 2.10 -27.20 -27.66
N TYR A 13 2.78 -26.65 -28.67
CA TYR A 13 3.70 -25.53 -28.49
C TYR A 13 3.89 -24.75 -29.79
N SER A 14 4.11 -23.44 -29.68
CA SER A 14 4.51 -22.60 -30.81
C SER A 14 5.38 -21.43 -30.38
N GLU A 15 6.32 -21.04 -31.23
CA GLU A 15 7.21 -19.89 -31.03
C GLU A 15 7.59 -19.21 -32.36
N VAL A 16 8.20 -18.03 -32.29
CA VAL A 16 8.78 -17.36 -33.46
C VAL A 16 10.22 -17.83 -33.62
N GLY A 17 10.54 -18.42 -34.76
CA GLY A 17 11.86 -18.95 -35.09
C GLY A 17 12.86 -17.86 -35.51
N PRO A 18 14.14 -18.23 -35.69
CA PRO A 18 15.21 -17.30 -36.09
C PRO A 18 14.98 -16.65 -37.45
N ASP A 19 14.19 -17.30 -38.30
CA ASP A 19 13.78 -16.83 -39.62
C ASP A 19 12.54 -15.92 -39.61
N GLY A 20 11.95 -15.68 -38.43
CA GLY A 20 10.73 -14.89 -38.26
C GLY A 20 9.44 -15.66 -38.56
N ALA A 21 9.53 -16.95 -38.93
CA ALA A 21 8.37 -17.81 -39.10
C ALA A 21 7.82 -18.25 -37.74
N ILE A 22 6.53 -18.58 -37.68
CA ILE A 22 5.96 -19.23 -36.49
C ILE A 22 6.17 -20.73 -36.64
N TRP A 23 6.93 -21.32 -35.72
CA TRP A 23 7.14 -22.76 -35.64
C TRP A 23 6.17 -23.35 -34.63
N MET A 24 5.58 -24.50 -34.94
CA MET A 24 4.62 -25.16 -34.07
C MET A 24 4.89 -26.65 -34.03
N SER A 25 4.96 -27.20 -32.82
CA SER A 25 4.97 -28.63 -32.59
C SER A 25 3.53 -29.11 -32.39
N ASP A 26 3.12 -30.04 -33.25
CA ASP A 26 1.88 -30.77 -33.15
C ASP A 26 2.20 -32.20 -32.71
N TRP A 27 1.68 -32.57 -31.54
CA TRP A 27 1.88 -33.91 -30.98
C TRP A 27 1.26 -35.00 -31.86
N TYR A 28 0.33 -34.63 -32.75
CA TYR A 28 -0.33 -35.52 -33.68
C TYR A 28 -0.95 -36.75 -32.99
N SER A 29 -1.79 -36.50 -31.98
CA SER A 29 -2.43 -37.53 -31.18
C SER A 29 -3.92 -37.26 -31.07
N PHE A 30 -4.74 -38.27 -31.36
CA PHE A 30 -6.20 -38.20 -31.18
C PHE A 30 -6.59 -38.13 -29.70
N LEU A 31 -5.77 -38.70 -28.81
CA LEU A 31 -6.01 -38.76 -27.37
C LEU A 31 -5.01 -37.92 -26.60
N ILE A 32 -5.41 -36.70 -26.25
CA ILE A 32 -4.60 -35.74 -25.46
C ILE A 32 -4.83 -35.83 -23.94
N GLN A 33 -5.92 -36.44 -23.49
CA GLN A 33 -6.25 -36.53 -22.07
C GLN A 33 -5.82 -37.87 -21.45
N HIS A 34 -5.36 -37.81 -20.20
CA HIS A 34 -5.06 -39.00 -19.40
C HIS A 34 -6.28 -39.50 -18.61
N ASN A 35 -7.13 -38.59 -18.14
CA ASN A 35 -8.32 -38.85 -17.31
C ASN A 35 -9.39 -37.79 -17.58
N PRO A 36 -10.68 -38.08 -17.29
CA PRO A 36 -11.20 -39.33 -16.72
C PRO A 36 -11.21 -40.50 -17.73
N THR A 37 -11.11 -41.73 -17.23
CA THR A 37 -11.28 -42.94 -18.04
C THR A 37 -12.71 -43.00 -18.59
N PRO A 38 -12.90 -43.12 -19.93
CA PRO A 38 -14.24 -43.26 -20.51
C PRO A 38 -15.01 -44.45 -19.92
N ASN A 39 -16.32 -44.26 -19.75
CA ASN A 39 -17.29 -45.31 -19.42
C ASN A 39 -18.56 -45.16 -20.26
N LYS A 40 -19.47 -46.13 -20.21
CA LYS A 40 -20.74 -46.06 -20.97
C LYS A 40 -21.57 -44.79 -20.69
N GLY A 41 -21.55 -44.27 -19.47
CA GLY A 41 -22.26 -43.03 -19.11
C GLY A 41 -21.50 -41.73 -19.45
N ARG A 42 -20.19 -41.81 -19.73
CA ARG A 42 -19.30 -40.69 -20.03
C ARG A 42 -18.23 -41.13 -21.04
N GLY A 43 -18.45 -40.86 -22.32
CA GLY A 43 -17.53 -41.23 -23.41
C GLY A 43 -17.96 -42.44 -24.24
N GLY A 44 -19.04 -43.14 -23.85
CA GLY A 44 -19.76 -44.09 -24.70
C GLY A 44 -19.19 -45.52 -24.76
N PHE A 45 -18.09 -45.79 -24.07
CA PHE A 45 -17.49 -47.13 -23.97
C PHE A 45 -16.75 -47.29 -22.65
N ASP A 46 -16.65 -48.53 -22.15
CA ASP A 46 -15.91 -48.83 -20.93
C ASP A 46 -14.42 -49.03 -21.24
N ALA A 47 -13.62 -47.98 -21.05
CA ALA A 47 -12.18 -48.01 -21.31
C ALA A 47 -11.42 -48.67 -20.15
N LYS A 48 -10.37 -49.44 -20.48
CA LYS A 48 -9.50 -50.08 -19.49
C LYS A 48 -8.31 -49.20 -19.13
N ARG A 49 -7.95 -49.14 -17.85
CA ARG A 49 -6.72 -48.44 -17.40
C ARG A 49 -5.49 -49.32 -17.58
N GLY A 50 -4.44 -48.74 -18.12
CA GLY A 50 -3.13 -49.36 -18.29
C GLY A 50 -2.12 -48.94 -17.22
N LYS A 51 -0.86 -49.33 -17.43
CA LYS A 51 0.26 -48.99 -16.55
C LYS A 51 0.45 -47.46 -16.52
N GLY A 52 0.34 -46.86 -15.33
CA GLY A 52 0.39 -45.39 -15.16
C GLY A 52 -0.98 -44.71 -15.11
N ASN A 53 -2.08 -45.47 -14.96
CA ASN A 53 -3.43 -44.96 -14.71
C ASN A 53 -4.07 -44.18 -15.88
N ALA A 54 -3.42 -44.17 -17.05
CA ALA A 54 -4.01 -43.72 -18.32
C ALA A 54 -4.78 -44.88 -18.97
N PHE A 55 -5.86 -44.59 -19.68
CA PHE A 55 -6.60 -45.66 -20.36
C PHE A 55 -5.88 -46.12 -21.63
N GLU A 56 -5.94 -47.43 -21.87
CA GLU A 56 -5.34 -48.10 -23.02
C GLU A 56 -6.19 -47.81 -24.26
N SER A 57 -5.55 -47.33 -25.33
CA SER A 57 -6.21 -47.11 -26.61
C SER A 57 -5.20 -47.14 -27.75
N PRO A 58 -5.53 -47.76 -28.91
CA PRO A 58 -4.70 -47.72 -30.10
C PRO A 58 -4.68 -46.34 -30.78
N LEU A 59 -5.57 -45.42 -30.37
CA LEU A 59 -5.65 -44.06 -30.92
C LEU A 59 -4.66 -43.09 -30.27
N ARG A 60 -3.89 -43.54 -29.27
CA ARG A 60 -2.80 -42.72 -28.71
C ARG A 60 -1.56 -42.96 -29.56
N ASP A 61 -1.08 -41.91 -30.24
CA ASP A 61 0.19 -41.99 -30.97
C ASP A 61 1.38 -41.85 -30.00
N TYR A 62 2.42 -42.63 -30.27
CA TYR A 62 3.70 -42.59 -29.57
C TYR A 62 4.89 -42.53 -30.54
N THR A 63 4.62 -42.45 -31.84
CA THR A 63 5.61 -42.68 -32.90
C THR A 63 5.77 -41.51 -33.86
N ARG A 64 4.74 -40.66 -33.99
CA ARG A 64 4.76 -39.53 -34.93
C ARG A 64 4.58 -38.20 -34.19
N THR A 65 5.09 -37.17 -34.83
CA THR A 65 4.92 -35.76 -34.46
C THR A 65 4.96 -34.96 -35.75
N ARG A 66 4.36 -33.76 -35.75
CA ARG A 66 4.40 -32.86 -36.89
C ARG A 66 5.00 -31.53 -36.47
N ILE A 67 5.95 -31.03 -37.25
CA ILE A 67 6.51 -29.69 -37.07
C ILE A 67 6.02 -28.83 -38.23
N TYR A 68 5.29 -27.77 -37.90
CA TYR A 68 4.81 -26.80 -38.87
C TYR A 68 5.65 -25.54 -38.81
N ARG A 69 5.91 -24.96 -39.99
CA ARG A 69 6.53 -23.64 -40.15
C ARG A 69 5.56 -22.75 -40.92
N PHE A 70 5.04 -21.73 -40.27
CA PHE A 70 4.09 -20.78 -40.85
C PHE A 70 4.78 -19.46 -41.20
N THR A 71 4.65 -19.07 -42.46
CA THR A 71 5.16 -17.80 -42.97
C THR A 71 4.02 -16.97 -43.54
N ALA A 72 4.03 -15.66 -43.29
CA ALA A 72 3.10 -14.76 -43.94
C ALA A 72 3.30 -14.81 -45.46
N LYS A 73 2.21 -14.83 -46.24
CA LYS A 73 2.28 -14.79 -47.70
C LYS A 73 2.91 -13.48 -48.14
N GLY A 74 4.04 -13.55 -48.84
CA GLY A 74 4.83 -12.36 -49.22
C GLY A 74 5.63 -11.73 -48.06
N GLY A 75 5.65 -12.36 -46.88
CA GLY A 75 6.47 -11.92 -45.76
C GLY A 75 7.96 -12.07 -46.06
N LYS A 76 8.77 -11.15 -45.55
CA LYS A 76 10.23 -11.22 -45.64
C LYS A 76 10.77 -12.00 -44.42
N PRO A 77 11.76 -12.89 -44.62
CA PRO A 77 12.45 -13.52 -43.49
C PRO A 77 13.08 -12.48 -42.58
N SER A 78 13.13 -12.78 -41.28
CA SER A 78 13.88 -11.95 -40.32
C SER A 78 15.37 -11.96 -40.65
N GLN A 79 16.06 -10.87 -40.35
CA GLN A 79 17.51 -10.80 -40.47
C GLN A 79 18.15 -11.85 -39.57
N SER A 80 19.07 -12.63 -40.13
CA SER A 80 19.87 -13.61 -39.40
C SER A 80 21.18 -13.00 -38.91
N PHE A 81 21.69 -13.50 -37.79
CA PHE A 81 22.93 -13.03 -37.16
C PHE A 81 23.81 -14.23 -36.82
N ASP A 82 25.12 -14.09 -36.99
CA ASP A 82 26.09 -15.06 -36.51
C ASP A 82 26.58 -14.61 -35.12
N LEU A 83 25.96 -15.15 -34.07
CA LEU A 83 26.19 -14.66 -32.71
C LEU A 83 27.42 -15.31 -32.08
N SER A 84 28.51 -14.55 -32.00
CA SER A 84 29.74 -14.94 -31.32
C SER A 84 30.07 -13.98 -30.17
N LYS A 85 30.56 -14.51 -29.03
CA LYS A 85 31.09 -13.67 -27.93
C LYS A 85 32.29 -12.83 -28.35
N LYS A 86 32.95 -13.20 -29.46
CA LYS A 86 34.13 -12.51 -30.00
C LYS A 86 33.77 -11.38 -30.97
N ASP A 87 32.50 -11.24 -31.34
CA ASP A 87 32.03 -10.15 -32.21
C ASP A 87 31.00 -9.26 -31.49
N PRO A 88 31.46 -8.22 -30.77
CA PRO A 88 30.57 -7.30 -30.07
C PRO A 88 29.60 -6.55 -30.97
N GLU A 89 29.97 -6.27 -32.22
CA GLU A 89 29.15 -5.44 -33.11
C GLU A 89 27.92 -6.20 -33.60
N ASP A 90 28.07 -7.47 -33.95
CA ASP A 90 26.94 -8.29 -34.36
C ASP A 90 26.00 -8.61 -33.19
N LEU A 91 26.53 -8.76 -31.97
CA LEU A 91 25.69 -8.84 -30.76
C LEU A 91 24.88 -7.56 -30.56
N LEU A 92 25.47 -6.38 -30.73
CA LEU A 92 24.78 -5.09 -30.56
C LEU A 92 23.73 -4.82 -31.64
N LYS A 93 23.95 -5.29 -32.87
CA LYS A 93 22.93 -5.25 -33.94
C LYS A 93 21.79 -6.23 -33.64
N ALA A 94 22.11 -7.46 -33.26
CA ALA A 94 21.12 -8.48 -32.92
C ALA A 94 20.26 -8.10 -31.71
N LEU A 95 20.82 -7.38 -30.73
CA LEU A 95 20.09 -6.82 -29.58
C LEU A 95 18.97 -5.85 -30.00
N GLN A 96 19.09 -5.25 -31.19
CA GLN A 96 18.12 -4.32 -31.77
C GLN A 96 17.23 -4.98 -32.84
N SER A 97 17.35 -6.30 -33.06
CA SER A 97 16.53 -7.04 -34.02
C SER A 97 15.03 -6.89 -33.70
N ASP A 98 14.17 -6.95 -34.72
CA ASP A 98 12.71 -7.05 -34.56
C ASP A 98 12.27 -8.42 -34.02
N ASN A 99 13.13 -9.44 -34.14
CA ASN A 99 12.89 -10.79 -33.65
C ASN A 99 13.40 -10.98 -32.21
N LEU A 100 12.50 -11.39 -31.32
CA LEU A 100 12.80 -11.60 -29.90
C LEU A 100 13.89 -12.65 -29.66
N LEU A 101 13.96 -13.70 -30.49
CA LEU A 101 14.96 -14.75 -30.37
C LEU A 101 16.38 -14.15 -30.47
N TRP A 102 16.62 -13.36 -31.51
CA TRP A 102 17.93 -12.71 -31.72
C TRP A 102 18.27 -11.74 -30.59
N ARG A 103 17.30 -10.95 -30.12
CA ARG A 103 17.52 -10.04 -28.98
C ARG A 103 17.89 -10.78 -27.70
N MET A 104 17.18 -11.87 -27.39
CA MET A 104 17.42 -12.67 -26.18
C MET A 104 18.78 -13.36 -26.21
N HIS A 105 19.17 -13.96 -27.34
CA HIS A 105 20.48 -14.59 -27.48
C HIS A 105 21.62 -13.57 -27.43
N ALA A 106 21.45 -12.42 -28.09
CA ALA A 106 22.42 -11.33 -28.01
C ALA A 106 22.60 -10.83 -26.57
N GLN A 107 21.49 -10.53 -25.87
CA GLN A 107 21.53 -10.13 -24.46
C GLN A 107 22.24 -11.17 -23.59
N ARG A 108 21.90 -12.46 -23.72
CA ARG A 108 22.54 -13.55 -22.99
C ARG A 108 24.04 -13.56 -23.22
N LEU A 109 24.49 -13.52 -24.48
CA LEU A 109 25.91 -13.57 -24.81
C LEU A 109 26.68 -12.33 -24.36
N ILE A 110 26.06 -11.15 -24.43
CA ILE A 110 26.62 -9.90 -23.87
C ILE A 110 26.84 -10.07 -22.36
N VAL A 111 25.83 -10.54 -21.62
CA VAL A 111 25.94 -10.74 -20.16
C VAL A 111 26.98 -11.81 -19.82
N GLU A 112 26.96 -12.96 -20.50
CA GLU A 112 27.91 -14.05 -20.29
C GLU A 112 29.36 -13.69 -20.65
N SER A 113 29.58 -12.64 -21.46
CA SER A 113 30.93 -12.16 -21.75
C SER A 113 31.60 -11.51 -20.53
N GLY A 114 30.81 -10.92 -19.62
CA GLY A 114 31.30 -10.10 -18.52
C GLY A 114 32.02 -8.80 -18.94
N ASP A 115 32.08 -8.47 -20.24
CA ASP A 115 32.87 -7.35 -20.76
C ASP A 115 32.17 -6.00 -20.62
N LYS A 116 32.24 -5.45 -19.40
CA LYS A 116 31.69 -4.12 -19.10
C LYS A 116 32.33 -3.02 -19.94
N ARG A 117 33.64 -3.13 -20.24
CA ARG A 117 34.41 -2.08 -20.93
C ARG A 117 33.92 -1.88 -22.36
N THR A 118 33.67 -2.97 -23.07
CA THR A 118 33.21 -2.93 -24.46
C THR A 118 31.75 -2.53 -24.57
N PHE A 119 30.88 -3.07 -23.70
CA PHE A 119 29.43 -2.97 -23.89
C PHE A 119 28.79 -1.75 -23.23
N SER A 120 29.28 -1.26 -22.07
CA SER A 120 28.50 -0.29 -21.26
C SER A 120 28.14 0.99 -22.01
N SER A 121 29.11 1.65 -22.65
CA SER A 121 28.86 2.88 -23.41
C SER A 121 28.00 2.63 -24.66
N LYS A 122 28.17 1.49 -25.32
CA LYS A 122 27.43 1.13 -26.54
C LYS A 122 25.96 0.81 -26.21
N LEU A 123 25.70 0.11 -25.10
CA LEU A 123 24.36 -0.17 -24.61
C LEU A 123 23.63 1.11 -24.18
N LYS A 124 24.31 2.05 -23.51
CA LYS A 124 23.74 3.38 -23.22
C LYS A 124 23.35 4.13 -24.50
N ASN A 125 24.18 4.04 -25.54
CA ASN A 125 23.85 4.63 -26.84
C ASN A 125 22.63 3.95 -27.50
N ILE A 126 22.48 2.63 -27.37
CA ILE A 126 21.29 1.91 -27.84
C ILE A 126 20.04 2.37 -27.08
N ILE A 127 20.10 2.51 -25.75
CA ILE A 127 18.95 3.01 -24.97
C ILE A 127 18.54 4.40 -25.45
N LYS A 128 19.49 5.29 -25.69
CA LYS A 128 19.21 6.67 -26.12
C LYS A 128 18.56 6.76 -27.52
N ASN A 129 18.97 5.90 -28.45
CA ASN A 129 18.61 6.03 -29.87
C ASN A 129 17.57 5.00 -30.36
N SER A 130 17.21 4.02 -29.53
CA SER A 130 16.21 3.03 -29.90
C SER A 130 14.86 3.69 -30.11
N LYS A 131 14.23 3.38 -31.25
CA LYS A 131 12.88 3.86 -31.57
C LYS A 131 11.84 2.84 -31.13
N THR A 132 10.63 3.33 -30.89
CA THR A 132 9.45 2.51 -30.75
C THR A 132 9.03 1.87 -32.09
N ASP A 133 8.56 0.62 -32.01
CA ASP A 133 7.88 -0.04 -33.12
C ASP A 133 6.41 0.41 -33.27
N ALA A 134 5.68 -0.20 -34.21
CA ALA A 134 4.29 0.15 -34.50
C ALA A 134 3.32 -0.03 -33.32
N VAL A 135 3.70 -0.75 -32.26
CA VAL A 135 2.91 -0.95 -31.04
C VAL A 135 3.51 -0.24 -29.83
N GLY A 136 4.48 0.66 -30.02
CA GLY A 136 5.06 1.49 -28.96
C GLY A 136 6.17 0.80 -28.15
N ILE A 137 6.71 -0.33 -28.62
CA ILE A 137 7.75 -1.09 -27.92
C ILE A 137 9.13 -0.70 -28.46
N ALA A 138 10.03 -0.28 -27.56
CA ALA A 138 11.44 -0.06 -27.89
C ALA A 138 12.27 -1.28 -27.46
N GLY A 139 12.21 -2.36 -28.24
CA GLY A 139 12.86 -3.63 -27.92
C GLY A 139 14.36 -3.48 -27.61
N GLY A 140 15.09 -2.77 -28.47
CA GLY A 140 16.52 -2.50 -28.29
C GLY A 140 16.84 -1.84 -26.94
N ALA A 141 16.11 -0.78 -26.55
CA ALA A 141 16.30 -0.10 -25.28
C ALA A 141 16.01 -1.01 -24.07
N ILE A 142 14.92 -1.78 -24.14
CA ILE A 142 14.54 -2.71 -23.06
C ILE A 142 15.65 -3.75 -22.85
N HIS A 143 16.11 -4.40 -23.91
CA HIS A 143 17.15 -5.42 -23.81
C HIS A 143 18.52 -4.82 -23.45
N ALA A 144 18.83 -3.59 -23.87
CA ALA A 144 20.04 -2.90 -23.46
C ALA A 144 20.07 -2.56 -21.96
N LEU A 145 18.94 -2.15 -21.37
CA LEU A 145 18.82 -1.97 -19.92
C LEU A 145 19.04 -3.29 -19.16
N TRP A 146 18.43 -4.38 -19.61
CA TRP A 146 18.64 -5.69 -18.98
C TRP A 146 20.05 -6.25 -19.18
N ALA A 147 20.71 -5.95 -20.32
CA ALA A 147 22.11 -6.30 -20.54
C ALA A 147 23.04 -5.53 -19.58
N LEU A 148 22.84 -4.22 -19.43
CA LEU A 148 23.58 -3.41 -18.46
C LEU A 148 23.35 -3.91 -17.02
N HIS A 149 22.12 -4.30 -16.69
CA HIS A 149 21.79 -4.87 -15.39
C HIS A 149 22.53 -6.20 -15.15
N GLY A 150 22.50 -7.13 -16.10
CA GLY A 150 23.23 -8.40 -16.01
C GLY A 150 24.75 -8.23 -15.93
N LEU A 151 25.29 -7.17 -16.53
CA LEU A 151 26.69 -6.77 -16.40
C LEU A 151 26.99 -6.01 -15.09
N GLY A 152 25.99 -5.73 -14.24
CA GLY A 152 26.13 -4.90 -13.05
C GLY A 152 26.72 -3.52 -13.38
N SER A 153 26.24 -2.90 -14.47
CA SER A 153 26.79 -1.67 -15.06
C SER A 153 25.70 -0.59 -15.30
N ILE A 154 24.56 -0.69 -14.62
CA ILE A 154 23.56 0.40 -14.59
C ILE A 154 24.10 1.53 -13.72
N ASP A 155 24.50 2.63 -14.35
CA ASP A 155 24.89 3.88 -13.70
C ASP A 155 23.73 4.90 -13.70
N THR A 156 23.97 6.07 -13.11
CA THR A 156 22.98 7.16 -13.04
C THR A 156 22.60 7.71 -14.43
N GLU A 157 23.53 7.67 -15.39
CA GLU A 157 23.27 8.07 -16.77
C GLU A 157 22.29 7.10 -17.45
N ALA A 158 22.59 5.79 -17.41
CA ALA A 158 21.76 4.71 -17.96
C ALA A 158 20.34 4.73 -17.36
N LEU A 159 20.24 4.93 -16.04
CA LEU A 159 18.95 5.02 -15.37
C LEU A 159 18.18 6.29 -15.79
N SER A 160 18.86 7.44 -15.88
CA SER A 160 18.24 8.71 -16.31
C SER A 160 17.71 8.67 -17.73
N ILE A 161 18.47 8.11 -18.69
CA ILE A 161 18.01 7.96 -20.08
C ILE A 161 16.85 6.96 -20.17
N GLY A 162 16.92 5.84 -19.42
CA GLY A 162 15.88 4.82 -19.43
C GLY A 162 14.55 5.31 -18.84
N LEU A 163 14.59 6.03 -17.71
CA LEU A 163 13.40 6.60 -17.07
C LEU A 163 12.74 7.73 -17.88
N LYS A 164 13.44 8.31 -18.86
CA LYS A 164 12.94 9.38 -19.73
C LYS A 164 12.60 8.89 -21.15
N HIS A 165 12.73 7.60 -21.40
CA HIS A 165 12.53 7.03 -22.73
C HIS A 165 11.05 7.15 -23.18
N GLU A 166 10.83 7.34 -24.49
CA GLU A 166 9.47 7.46 -25.07
C GLU A 166 8.60 6.22 -24.81
N SER A 167 9.16 5.02 -25.02
CA SER A 167 8.50 3.74 -24.73
C SER A 167 8.23 3.54 -23.22
N PRO A 168 6.97 3.33 -22.81
CA PRO A 168 6.65 2.95 -21.43
C PRO A 168 7.36 1.67 -20.98
N GLY A 169 7.56 0.70 -21.89
CA GLY A 169 8.29 -0.54 -21.60
C GLY A 169 9.75 -0.29 -21.20
N ALA A 170 10.43 0.66 -21.83
CA ALA A 170 11.80 1.04 -21.48
C ALA A 170 11.85 1.74 -20.11
N ARG A 171 10.90 2.64 -19.81
CA ARG A 171 10.82 3.29 -18.49
C ARG A 171 10.58 2.28 -17.36
N ARG A 172 9.71 1.30 -17.60
CA ARG A 172 9.47 0.17 -16.68
C ARG A 172 10.72 -0.69 -16.47
N ALA A 173 11.43 -1.02 -17.55
CA ALA A 173 12.70 -1.74 -17.46
C ALA A 173 13.76 -0.95 -16.68
N ALA A 174 13.85 0.37 -16.88
CA ALA A 174 14.75 1.23 -16.13
C ALA A 174 14.43 1.24 -14.63
N ALA A 175 13.14 1.31 -14.27
CA ALA A 175 12.71 1.20 -12.87
C ALA A 175 13.05 -0.16 -12.24
N ALA A 176 12.78 -1.26 -12.96
CA ALA A 176 13.03 -2.62 -12.48
C ALA A 176 14.53 -2.95 -12.32
N THR A 177 15.38 -2.39 -13.18
CA THR A 177 16.83 -2.65 -13.20
C THR A 177 17.65 -1.69 -12.33
N ALA A 178 17.00 -0.71 -11.70
CA ALA A 178 17.67 0.34 -10.93
C ALA A 178 18.48 -0.25 -9.76
N PRO A 179 19.76 0.15 -9.59
CA PRO A 179 20.60 -0.34 -8.49
C PRO A 179 20.07 0.19 -7.14
N ARG A 180 20.18 -0.61 -6.07
CA ARG A 180 19.67 -0.25 -4.74
C ARG A 180 20.59 0.75 -4.02
N THR A 181 20.62 1.98 -4.51
CA THR A 181 21.50 3.08 -4.07
C THR A 181 20.69 4.35 -3.78
N ASN A 182 21.24 5.27 -2.98
CA ASN A 182 20.58 6.54 -2.66
C ASN A 182 20.39 7.42 -3.90
N GLU A 183 21.33 7.36 -4.86
CA GLU A 183 21.29 8.09 -6.12
C GLU A 183 20.15 7.60 -7.00
N ALA A 184 19.99 6.27 -7.12
CA ALA A 184 18.87 5.67 -7.84
C ALA A 184 17.52 5.98 -7.18
N THR A 185 17.44 5.97 -5.84
CA THR A 185 16.24 6.42 -5.10
C THR A 185 15.82 7.83 -5.55
N LYS A 186 16.76 8.78 -5.61
CA LYS A 186 16.47 10.16 -6.02
C LYS A 186 15.94 10.24 -7.46
N LEU A 187 16.54 9.47 -8.37
CA LEU A 187 16.13 9.42 -9.79
C LEU A 187 14.71 8.82 -9.94
N LEU A 188 14.42 7.72 -9.27
CA LEU A 188 13.09 7.10 -9.27
C LEU A 188 12.02 8.02 -8.67
N THR A 189 12.34 8.65 -7.53
CA THR A 189 11.43 9.59 -6.87
C THR A 189 11.08 10.78 -7.77
N SER A 190 12.03 11.22 -8.60
CA SER A 190 11.79 12.29 -9.59
C SER A 190 10.89 11.84 -10.75
N ALA A 191 10.80 10.54 -11.02
CA ALA A 191 9.98 9.94 -12.08
C ALA A 191 8.57 9.51 -11.62
N LEU A 192 8.20 9.72 -10.36
CA LEU A 192 6.92 9.30 -9.77
C LEU A 192 5.66 9.90 -10.42
N LYS A 193 5.80 10.93 -11.26
CA LYS A 193 4.70 11.61 -11.96
C LYS A 193 4.51 11.14 -13.41
N ASP A 194 5.03 9.96 -13.77
CA ASP A 194 4.89 9.39 -15.12
C ASP A 194 3.43 9.35 -15.61
N PRO A 195 3.09 9.66 -16.86
CA PRO A 195 1.69 9.60 -17.29
C PRO A 195 1.11 8.17 -17.39
N ASP A 196 1.94 7.13 -17.38
CA ASP A 196 1.50 5.74 -17.50
C ASP A 196 1.34 5.04 -16.13
N HIS A 197 0.20 4.39 -15.91
CA HIS A 197 -0.12 3.71 -14.65
C HIS A 197 0.83 2.53 -14.36
N GLN A 198 1.22 1.74 -15.37
CA GLN A 198 2.15 0.63 -15.18
C GLN A 198 3.55 1.13 -14.88
N VAL A 199 3.98 2.23 -15.49
CA VAL A 199 5.27 2.87 -15.19
C VAL A 199 5.28 3.39 -13.74
N ARG A 200 4.27 4.14 -13.30
CA ARG A 200 4.20 4.60 -11.89
C ARG A 200 4.21 3.43 -10.92
N LYS A 201 3.47 2.36 -11.23
CA LYS A 201 3.41 1.15 -10.39
C LYS A 201 4.81 0.53 -10.25
N ASP A 202 5.51 0.32 -11.35
CA ASP A 202 6.85 -0.28 -11.33
C ASP A 202 7.89 0.65 -10.67
N ILE A 203 7.76 1.98 -10.80
CA ILE A 203 8.57 2.95 -10.03
C ILE A 203 8.29 2.86 -8.53
N LEU A 204 7.02 2.81 -8.11
CA LEU A 204 6.65 2.67 -6.70
C LEU A 204 7.15 1.35 -6.10
N LEU A 205 7.04 0.25 -6.85
CA LEU A 205 7.61 -1.04 -6.45
C LEU A 205 9.14 -0.98 -6.37
N ALA A 206 9.81 -0.32 -7.30
CA ALA A 206 11.25 -0.14 -7.22
C ALA A 206 11.65 0.68 -5.98
N ILE A 207 10.90 1.75 -5.66
CA ILE A 207 11.11 2.60 -4.48
C ILE A 207 10.88 1.82 -3.18
N SER A 208 9.92 0.89 -3.11
CA SER A 208 9.68 0.09 -1.90
C SER A 208 10.85 -0.83 -1.53
N GLU A 209 11.76 -1.09 -2.46
CA GLU A 209 12.97 -1.88 -2.27
C GLU A 209 14.24 -1.03 -2.12
N MET A 210 14.15 0.30 -2.29
CA MET A 210 15.30 1.21 -2.23
C MET A 210 15.77 1.50 -0.78
N PRO A 211 17.01 1.96 -0.55
CA PRO A 211 17.42 2.46 0.77
C PRO A 211 16.45 3.54 1.30
N PRO A 212 16.07 3.49 2.60
CA PRO A 212 15.18 4.48 3.19
C PRO A 212 15.73 5.90 3.04
N SER A 213 14.84 6.85 2.74
CA SER A 213 15.19 8.24 2.47
C SER A 213 14.08 9.16 2.97
N GLU A 214 14.43 10.09 3.84
CA GLU A 214 13.46 11.05 4.37
C GLU A 214 12.89 11.97 3.28
N GLY A 215 13.74 12.39 2.34
CA GLY A 215 13.31 13.22 1.21
C GLY A 215 12.26 12.53 0.34
N THR A 216 12.46 11.23 0.06
CA THR A 216 11.49 10.43 -0.67
C THR A 216 10.19 10.24 0.12
N GLY A 217 10.27 9.99 1.44
CA GLY A 217 9.10 9.90 2.30
C GLY A 217 8.27 11.19 2.32
N LYS A 218 8.91 12.36 2.37
CA LYS A 218 8.26 13.68 2.27
C LYS A 218 7.51 13.85 0.95
N ILE A 219 8.12 13.43 -0.17
CA ILE A 219 7.50 13.50 -1.50
C ILE A 219 6.31 12.56 -1.59
N LEU A 220 6.43 11.32 -1.11
CA LEU A 220 5.32 10.37 -1.06
C LEU A 220 4.14 10.93 -0.25
N HIS A 221 4.39 11.50 0.94
CA HIS A 221 3.33 12.14 1.73
C HIS A 221 2.64 13.29 0.98
N SER A 222 3.36 14.06 0.16
CA SER A 222 2.76 15.12 -0.66
C SER A 222 1.79 14.59 -1.73
N MET A 223 1.95 13.32 -2.13
CA MET A 223 1.15 12.66 -3.16
C MET A 223 -0.02 11.84 -2.58
N LYS A 224 -0.25 11.85 -1.26
CA LYS A 224 -1.27 11.00 -0.62
C LYS A 224 -2.70 11.21 -1.13
N ASN A 225 -2.97 12.40 -1.67
CA ASN A 225 -4.26 12.78 -2.25
C ASN A 225 -4.25 12.81 -3.80
N ASP A 226 -3.24 12.21 -4.43
CA ASP A 226 -3.14 12.16 -5.90
C ASP A 226 -4.22 11.22 -6.47
N ASN A 227 -5.22 11.80 -7.13
CA ASN A 227 -6.32 11.07 -7.77
C ASN A 227 -5.85 10.07 -8.83
N PHE A 228 -4.69 10.28 -9.46
CA PHE A 228 -4.12 9.31 -10.40
C PHE A 228 -3.75 8.00 -9.69
N ILE A 229 -3.21 8.10 -8.47
CA ILE A 229 -2.89 6.94 -7.64
C ILE A 229 -4.18 6.36 -7.07
N LEU A 230 -5.02 7.18 -6.45
CA LEU A 230 -6.19 6.73 -5.69
C LEU A 230 -7.28 6.07 -6.56
N ASN A 231 -7.38 6.43 -7.83
CA ASN A 231 -8.41 5.87 -8.72
C ASN A 231 -7.97 4.57 -9.43
N ASP A 232 -6.71 4.16 -9.30
CA ASP A 232 -6.22 2.90 -9.87
C ASP A 232 -6.49 1.70 -8.94
N ARG A 233 -6.49 0.49 -9.51
CA ARG A 233 -6.68 -0.76 -8.74
C ARG A 233 -5.46 -1.15 -7.91
N TRP A 234 -4.25 -0.88 -8.39
CA TRP A 234 -2.99 -1.43 -7.85
C TRP A 234 -2.04 -0.36 -7.32
N LEU A 235 -2.08 0.87 -7.87
CA LEU A 235 -1.19 1.95 -7.43
C LEU A 235 -1.32 2.30 -5.94
N PRO A 236 -2.51 2.30 -5.30
CA PRO A 236 -2.61 2.61 -3.87
C PRO A 236 -1.79 1.65 -3.00
N THR A 237 -1.82 0.35 -3.31
CA THR A 237 -1.04 -0.65 -2.58
C THR A 237 0.46 -0.47 -2.82
N ALA A 238 0.89 -0.27 -4.07
CA ALA A 238 2.30 0.01 -4.38
C ALA A 238 2.78 1.30 -3.68
N PHE A 239 1.93 2.32 -3.63
CA PHE A 239 2.19 3.58 -2.94
C PHE A 239 2.38 3.41 -1.44
N GLN A 240 1.56 2.57 -0.80
CA GLN A 240 1.72 2.25 0.61
C GLN A 240 3.00 1.46 0.90
N MET A 241 3.36 0.50 0.05
CA MET A 241 4.62 -0.23 0.18
C MET A 241 5.83 0.72 0.09
N ALA A 242 5.82 1.64 -0.88
CA ALA A 242 6.84 2.67 -1.00
C ALA A 242 6.85 3.61 0.23
N SER A 243 5.68 4.05 0.68
CA SER A 243 5.55 4.94 1.84
C SER A 243 6.04 4.28 3.12
N ALA A 244 5.77 2.98 3.30
CA ALA A 244 6.23 2.19 4.43
C ALA A 244 7.76 2.08 4.46
N ARG A 245 8.38 1.78 3.31
CA ARG A 245 9.84 1.74 3.18
C ARG A 245 10.50 3.08 3.54
N HIS A 246 9.87 4.18 3.16
CA HIS A 246 10.33 5.55 3.42
C HIS A 246 9.63 6.21 4.63
N GLY A 247 9.19 5.39 5.58
CA GLY A 247 8.24 5.77 6.62
C GLY A 247 8.66 6.91 7.54
N SER A 248 9.95 7.00 7.89
CA SER A 248 10.43 8.07 8.79
C SER A 248 10.18 9.46 8.21
N GLY A 249 10.54 9.66 6.93
CA GLY A 249 10.25 10.93 6.23
C GLY A 249 8.77 11.17 5.97
N TYR A 250 8.02 10.10 5.67
CA TYR A 250 6.58 10.18 5.44
C TYR A 250 5.83 10.64 6.70
N LEU A 251 6.09 9.99 7.84
CA LEU A 251 5.44 10.31 9.12
C LEU A 251 5.85 11.69 9.64
N LYS A 252 7.13 12.08 9.55
CA LYS A 252 7.54 13.44 9.91
C LYS A 252 6.79 14.50 9.08
N ALA A 253 6.63 14.26 7.78
CA ALA A 253 5.86 15.14 6.91
C ALA A 253 4.36 15.16 7.26
N ALA A 254 3.80 14.04 7.72
CA ALA A 254 2.42 13.93 8.18
C ALA A 254 2.20 14.65 9.52
N LEU A 255 3.09 14.44 10.49
CA LEU A 255 3.09 15.11 11.79
C LEU A 255 3.19 16.63 11.64
N ALA A 256 4.10 17.10 10.78
CA ALA A 256 4.26 18.54 10.51
C ALA A 256 3.02 19.23 9.92
N LYS A 257 2.10 18.47 9.29
CA LYS A 257 0.83 18.98 8.75
C LYS A 257 -0.39 18.65 9.63
N SER A 258 -0.18 17.96 10.75
CA SER A 258 -1.27 17.52 11.63
C SER A 258 -1.67 18.63 12.61
N ALA A 259 -2.94 18.62 13.03
CA ALA A 259 -3.43 19.56 14.03
C ALA A 259 -2.74 19.32 15.39
N PRO A 260 -2.46 20.40 16.17
CA PRO A 260 -1.97 20.27 17.54
C PRO A 260 -2.91 19.42 18.40
N ALA A 261 -2.37 18.66 19.35
CA ALA A 261 -3.14 17.72 20.17
C ALA A 261 -4.26 18.38 21.01
N ASP A 262 -4.12 19.66 21.36
CA ASP A 262 -5.08 20.44 22.16
C ASP A 262 -5.99 21.36 21.32
N ALA A 263 -6.02 21.20 19.99
CA ALA A 263 -6.93 21.96 19.16
C ALA A 263 -8.37 21.52 19.42
N THR A 264 -9.11 22.30 20.22
CA THR A 264 -10.58 22.27 20.35
C THR A 264 -11.26 22.74 19.05
N ALA A 265 -10.80 22.24 17.91
CA ALA A 265 -11.42 22.51 16.63
C ALA A 265 -12.56 21.51 16.44
N PRO A 266 -13.81 21.97 16.19
CA PRO A 266 -14.86 21.07 15.76
C PRO A 266 -14.40 20.37 14.49
N LYS A 267 -14.55 19.04 14.44
CA LYS A 267 -14.28 18.24 13.25
C LYS A 267 -14.95 18.88 12.03
N LYS A 268 -14.17 19.50 11.16
CA LYS A 268 -14.62 19.79 9.80
C LYS A 268 -14.62 18.47 9.03
N THR A 269 -15.68 17.69 9.21
CA THR A 269 -16.11 16.79 8.14
C THR A 269 -16.33 17.65 6.92
N ALA A 270 -15.60 17.39 5.83
CA ALA A 270 -15.85 18.02 4.55
C ALA A 270 -17.35 17.88 4.25
N GLU A 271 -18.07 18.99 4.10
CA GLU A 271 -19.46 18.98 3.70
C GLU A 271 -19.52 18.49 2.25
N ILE A 272 -19.75 17.19 2.10
CA ILE A 272 -20.14 16.62 0.82
C ILE A 272 -21.59 17.09 0.58
N PRO A 273 -21.91 17.69 -0.57
CA PRO A 273 -23.28 18.11 -0.87
C PRO A 273 -24.22 16.91 -0.68
N LYS A 274 -25.20 17.04 0.22
CA LYS A 274 -26.24 16.03 0.46
C LYS A 274 -27.26 16.05 -0.67
N ASN A 275 -26.82 15.77 -1.89
CA ASN A 275 -27.70 15.63 -3.04
C ASN A 275 -28.20 14.20 -3.08
N ASN A 276 -29.51 14.01 -2.94
CA ASN A 276 -30.13 12.71 -3.16
C ASN A 276 -29.95 12.29 -4.62
N LEU A 277 -29.28 11.17 -4.86
CA LEU A 277 -29.06 10.63 -6.21
C LEU A 277 -30.27 9.86 -6.76
N ILE A 278 -31.27 9.58 -5.92
CA ILE A 278 -32.49 8.87 -6.33
C ILE A 278 -33.38 9.83 -7.12
N GLN A 279 -33.72 9.42 -8.34
CA GLN A 279 -34.72 10.11 -9.14
C GLN A 279 -36.12 9.66 -8.73
N ASN A 280 -37.04 10.61 -8.58
CA ASN A 280 -38.42 10.36 -8.13
C ASN A 280 -38.49 9.59 -6.79
N PRO A 281 -37.85 10.10 -5.71
CA PRO A 281 -37.67 9.36 -4.45
C PRO A 281 -38.93 9.13 -3.63
N GLY A 282 -39.96 9.97 -3.81
CA GLY A 282 -41.29 9.83 -3.18
C GLY A 282 -42.37 9.36 -4.17
N PHE A 283 -41.99 8.83 -5.33
CA PHE A 283 -42.92 8.27 -6.32
C PHE A 283 -43.98 9.22 -6.91
N GLU A 284 -43.82 10.54 -6.73
CA GLU A 284 -44.77 11.58 -7.14
C GLU A 284 -44.96 11.70 -8.67
N ALA A 285 -43.92 11.41 -9.46
CA ALA A 285 -44.03 11.41 -10.91
C ALA A 285 -44.51 10.04 -11.40
N ILE A 286 -45.71 9.98 -12.00
CA ILE A 286 -46.35 8.73 -12.45
C ILE A 286 -46.29 8.60 -13.98
N ALA A 287 -46.08 7.39 -14.48
CA ALA A 287 -46.16 7.02 -15.90
C ALA A 287 -47.03 5.76 -16.05
N GLY A 288 -48.28 5.92 -16.45
CA GLY A 288 -49.27 4.84 -16.45
C GLY A 288 -49.70 4.48 -15.03
N GLU A 289 -49.56 3.20 -14.64
CA GLU A 289 -49.90 2.71 -13.30
C GLU A 289 -48.68 2.66 -12.34
N MET A 290 -47.49 3.05 -12.80
CA MET A 290 -46.23 2.94 -12.05
C MET A 290 -45.46 4.27 -11.99
N PRO A 291 -44.58 4.49 -10.99
CA PRO A 291 -43.79 5.70 -10.90
C PRO A 291 -42.79 5.74 -12.04
N LYS A 292 -42.63 6.92 -12.64
CA LYS A 292 -41.69 7.17 -13.73
C LYS A 292 -40.29 6.67 -13.33
N ILE A 293 -39.62 5.95 -14.22
CA ILE A 293 -38.25 5.40 -14.08
C ILE A 293 -38.14 4.14 -13.20
N TRP A 294 -39.07 3.92 -12.27
CA TRP A 294 -39.09 2.72 -11.42
C TRP A 294 -39.69 1.51 -12.15
N LYS A 295 -39.12 0.33 -11.91
CA LYS A 295 -39.52 -0.94 -12.56
C LYS A 295 -39.89 -1.98 -11.52
N THR A 296 -40.82 -2.88 -11.85
CA THR A 296 -41.15 -4.03 -10.99
C THR A 296 -40.30 -5.24 -11.35
N ARG A 297 -40.11 -6.12 -10.38
CA ARG A 297 -39.46 -7.41 -10.56
C ARG A 297 -40.06 -8.42 -9.59
N SER A 298 -40.67 -9.47 -10.11
CA SER A 298 -41.20 -10.58 -9.31
C SER A 298 -40.24 -11.77 -9.39
N TYR A 299 -39.75 -12.26 -8.25
CA TYR A 299 -38.83 -13.40 -8.19
C TYR A 299 -39.60 -14.72 -8.04
N SER A 300 -40.62 -14.74 -7.17
CA SER A 300 -41.51 -15.90 -7.01
C SER A 300 -42.82 -15.51 -6.30
N GLY A 301 -43.88 -16.30 -6.50
CA GLY A 301 -45.22 -15.98 -5.99
C GLY A 301 -45.91 -14.88 -6.80
N LYS A 302 -47.06 -14.38 -6.29
CA LYS A 302 -47.85 -13.32 -6.95
C LYS A 302 -48.00 -12.13 -6.00
N ALA A 303 -47.52 -10.96 -6.44
CA ALA A 303 -47.64 -9.70 -5.71
C ALA A 303 -48.29 -8.62 -6.59
N THR A 304 -49.09 -7.78 -5.95
CA THR A 304 -49.71 -6.60 -6.53
C THR A 304 -48.87 -5.39 -6.17
N HIS A 305 -48.48 -4.59 -7.17
CA HIS A 305 -47.75 -3.34 -7.01
C HIS A 305 -48.70 -2.18 -7.33
N LYS A 306 -48.84 -1.22 -6.41
CA LYS A 306 -49.75 -0.07 -6.61
C LYS A 306 -49.16 1.18 -5.99
N ILE A 307 -49.42 2.31 -6.64
CA ILE A 307 -49.21 3.62 -6.02
C ILE A 307 -50.44 3.93 -5.17
N VAL A 308 -50.23 4.32 -3.91
CA VAL A 308 -51.30 4.67 -2.98
C VAL A 308 -51.16 6.10 -2.50
N SER A 309 -52.28 6.73 -2.14
CA SER A 309 -52.34 8.06 -1.53
C SER A 309 -53.28 7.98 -0.30
N PRO A 310 -52.98 8.66 0.81
CA PRO A 310 -51.80 9.52 1.01
C PRO A 310 -50.51 8.71 1.25
N GLY A 311 -49.40 9.26 0.75
CA GLY A 311 -48.05 8.85 1.15
C GLY A 311 -47.71 9.27 2.58
N ARG A 312 -46.42 9.22 2.89
CA ARG A 312 -45.91 9.60 4.20
C ARG A 312 -46.13 11.10 4.47
N GLY A 313 -46.60 11.43 5.67
CA GLY A 313 -46.94 12.81 6.04
C GLY A 313 -48.34 13.25 5.63
N GLY A 314 -49.19 12.34 5.14
CA GLY A 314 -50.61 12.62 4.86
C GLY A 314 -50.87 13.32 3.53
N LYS A 315 -49.86 13.43 2.66
CA LYS A 315 -49.93 14.00 1.30
C LYS A 315 -49.06 13.14 0.37
N GLY A 316 -49.16 13.36 -0.94
CA GLY A 316 -48.32 12.67 -1.92
C GLY A 316 -48.68 11.20 -2.12
N TYR A 317 -47.73 10.44 -2.65
CA TYR A 317 -47.87 9.04 -3.04
C TYR A 317 -46.86 8.13 -2.34
N ALA A 318 -47.21 6.86 -2.17
CA ALA A 318 -46.27 5.83 -1.72
C ALA A 318 -46.36 4.58 -2.60
N MET A 319 -45.26 3.83 -2.68
CA MET A 319 -45.24 2.56 -3.40
C MET A 319 -45.68 1.42 -2.47
N MET A 320 -46.77 0.73 -2.82
CA MET A 320 -47.29 -0.41 -2.09
C MET A 320 -47.03 -1.73 -2.82
N ILE A 321 -46.61 -2.74 -2.07
CA ILE A 321 -46.52 -4.14 -2.52
C ILE A 321 -47.35 -5.01 -1.57
N GLN A 322 -48.27 -5.81 -2.14
CA GLN A 322 -49.15 -6.72 -1.39
C GLN A 322 -49.14 -8.13 -1.97
N SER A 323 -49.21 -9.14 -1.11
CA SER A 323 -49.56 -10.50 -1.49
C SER A 323 -50.41 -11.19 -0.42
N ASP A 324 -51.44 -11.92 -0.84
CA ASP A 324 -52.26 -12.73 0.07
C ASP A 324 -51.75 -14.18 0.15
N ALA A 325 -51.21 -14.71 -0.96
CA ALA A 325 -50.71 -16.09 -1.05
C ALA A 325 -49.21 -16.23 -0.71
N GLY A 326 -48.48 -15.12 -0.63
CA GLY A 326 -47.04 -15.09 -0.43
C GLY A 326 -46.28 -14.76 -1.70
N ALA A 327 -45.35 -13.81 -1.62
CA ALA A 327 -44.48 -13.46 -2.74
C ALA A 327 -43.10 -12.95 -2.32
N ASP A 328 -42.14 -13.09 -3.24
CA ASP A 328 -40.86 -12.39 -3.24
C ASP A 328 -40.83 -11.46 -4.46
N SER A 329 -40.91 -10.15 -4.22
CA SER A 329 -41.09 -9.14 -5.27
C SER A 329 -40.43 -7.82 -4.89
N SER A 330 -40.12 -6.99 -5.87
CA SER A 330 -39.53 -5.67 -5.63
C SER A 330 -39.91 -4.63 -6.66
N VAL A 331 -39.80 -3.38 -6.24
CA VAL A 331 -39.72 -2.21 -7.13
C VAL A 331 -38.28 -1.68 -7.08
N TYR A 332 -37.67 -1.44 -8.24
CA TYR A 332 -36.25 -1.13 -8.33
C TYR A 332 -35.92 0.00 -9.29
N ILE A 333 -34.77 0.63 -9.04
CA ILE A 333 -34.14 1.67 -9.87
C ILE A 333 -32.64 1.44 -9.95
N ASP A 334 -32.05 1.69 -11.12
CA ASP A 334 -30.60 1.69 -11.31
C ASP A 334 -30.06 3.12 -11.22
N VAL A 335 -29.12 3.35 -10.31
CA VAL A 335 -28.56 4.68 -10.04
C VAL A 335 -27.10 4.70 -10.40
N LYS A 336 -26.68 5.72 -11.17
CA LYS A 336 -25.27 5.98 -11.45
C LYS A 336 -24.59 6.48 -10.18
N VAL A 337 -23.49 5.82 -9.82
CA VAL A 337 -22.72 6.13 -8.61
C VAL A 337 -21.24 6.22 -8.94
N LYS A 338 -20.50 6.98 -8.15
CA LYS A 338 -19.04 6.98 -8.22
C LYS A 338 -18.54 5.59 -7.81
N LYS A 339 -17.47 5.13 -8.45
CA LYS A 339 -16.82 3.85 -8.14
C LYS A 339 -16.14 3.93 -6.78
N ARG A 340 -16.09 2.84 -6.02
CA ARG A 340 -15.35 2.74 -4.74
C ARG A 340 -15.67 3.87 -3.75
N THR A 341 -16.93 4.26 -3.69
CA THR A 341 -17.44 5.39 -2.90
C THR A 341 -18.46 4.89 -1.89
N THR A 342 -18.44 5.42 -0.67
CA THR A 342 -19.39 5.03 0.36
C THR A 342 -20.64 5.90 0.28
N TYR A 343 -21.78 5.23 0.29
CA TYR A 343 -23.10 5.85 0.27
C TYR A 343 -23.93 5.40 1.47
N GLU A 344 -24.85 6.26 1.89
CA GLU A 344 -25.92 5.93 2.83
C GLU A 344 -27.24 5.88 2.05
N LEU A 345 -27.92 4.73 2.12
CA LEU A 345 -29.23 4.51 1.54
C LEU A 345 -30.28 4.49 2.65
N THR A 346 -31.28 5.35 2.56
CA THR A 346 -32.39 5.46 3.51
C THR A 346 -33.73 5.34 2.79
N ALA A 347 -34.76 4.91 3.53
CA ALA A 347 -36.15 5.03 3.11
C ALA A 347 -37.06 4.97 4.33
N TRP A 348 -38.33 5.29 4.14
CA TRP A 348 -39.38 5.03 5.11
C TRP A 348 -40.23 3.85 4.66
N ILE A 349 -40.46 2.92 5.58
CA ILE A 349 -41.23 1.71 5.33
C ILE A 349 -42.36 1.59 6.34
N LYS A 350 -43.59 1.38 5.86
CA LYS A 350 -44.77 1.03 6.66
C LYS A 350 -45.20 -0.39 6.32
N THR A 351 -45.66 -1.17 7.28
CA THR A 351 -46.18 -2.52 7.04
C THR A 351 -47.53 -2.75 7.72
N GLU A 352 -48.43 -3.44 7.04
CA GLU A 352 -49.75 -3.84 7.53
C GLU A 352 -49.90 -5.36 7.34
N GLY A 353 -49.93 -6.10 8.45
CA GLY A 353 -50.10 -7.55 8.47
C GLY A 353 -48.96 -8.33 7.81
N VAL A 354 -47.75 -7.77 7.73
CA VAL A 354 -46.64 -8.44 7.02
C VAL A 354 -46.15 -9.67 7.77
N LYS A 355 -46.41 -10.86 7.23
CA LYS A 355 -45.96 -12.14 7.79
C LYS A 355 -45.01 -12.81 6.82
N THR A 356 -43.96 -13.43 7.35
CA THR A 356 -42.96 -14.13 6.55
C THR A 356 -43.23 -15.62 6.52
N ILE A 357 -43.28 -16.20 5.33
CA ILE A 357 -43.42 -17.64 5.09
C ILE A 357 -42.29 -18.13 4.17
N ARG A 358 -41.99 -19.43 4.19
CA ARG A 358 -40.92 -20.02 3.35
C ARG A 358 -39.56 -19.30 3.44
N GLY A 359 -39.15 -18.91 4.65
CA GLY A 359 -37.86 -18.25 4.88
C GLY A 359 -37.79 -16.75 4.55
N GLY A 360 -38.92 -16.11 4.24
CA GLY A 360 -38.96 -14.68 3.94
C GLY A 360 -38.45 -13.80 5.08
N ARG A 361 -37.92 -12.63 4.74
CA ARG A 361 -37.38 -11.64 5.69
C ARG A 361 -38.34 -10.49 5.99
N GLY A 362 -39.25 -10.15 5.09
CA GLY A 362 -40.22 -9.06 5.26
C GLY A 362 -39.98 -7.91 4.27
N ALA A 363 -40.32 -6.68 4.66
CA ALA A 363 -40.12 -5.49 3.84
C ALA A 363 -38.78 -4.81 4.17
N GLN A 364 -37.91 -4.58 3.19
CA GLN A 364 -36.59 -3.98 3.38
C GLN A 364 -36.10 -3.20 2.15
N LEU A 365 -34.96 -2.52 2.25
CA LEU A 365 -34.18 -2.10 1.09
C LEU A 365 -33.06 -3.11 0.84
N ASN A 366 -32.73 -3.34 -0.43
CA ASN A 366 -31.62 -4.18 -0.84
C ASN A 366 -30.89 -3.61 -2.05
N LEU A 367 -29.56 -3.71 -2.04
CA LEU A 367 -28.71 -3.45 -3.20
C LEU A 367 -28.38 -4.75 -3.93
N HIS A 368 -28.97 -4.91 -5.11
CA HIS A 368 -28.77 -6.09 -5.94
C HIS A 368 -27.41 -6.00 -6.65
N ALA A 369 -26.83 -7.16 -6.94
CA ALA A 369 -25.59 -7.35 -7.68
C ALA A 369 -24.29 -7.04 -6.92
N LEU A 370 -24.27 -6.29 -5.81
CA LEU A 370 -23.06 -6.15 -4.98
C LEU A 370 -22.72 -7.49 -4.26
N PRO A 371 -21.43 -7.83 -4.08
CA PRO A 371 -21.02 -9.13 -3.51
C PRO A 371 -21.64 -9.44 -2.14
N ASP A 372 -21.74 -8.42 -1.27
CA ASP A 372 -22.26 -8.56 0.10
C ASP A 372 -23.77 -8.35 0.22
N GLN A 373 -24.45 -8.04 -0.89
CA GLN A 373 -25.87 -7.69 -0.97
C GLN A 373 -26.36 -6.81 0.19
N PRO A 374 -25.79 -5.59 0.34
CA PRO A 374 -26.12 -4.70 1.45
C PRO A 374 -27.63 -4.46 1.51
N ARG A 375 -28.17 -4.46 2.74
CA ARG A 375 -29.60 -4.41 2.99
C ARG A 375 -29.90 -3.78 4.34
N THR A 376 -31.10 -3.22 4.47
CA THR A 376 -31.57 -2.72 5.75
C THR A 376 -32.09 -3.85 6.63
N ALA A 377 -32.35 -3.55 7.91
CA ALA A 377 -33.21 -4.40 8.72
C ALA A 377 -34.59 -4.54 8.04
N ALA A 378 -35.17 -5.74 8.13
CA ALA A 378 -36.48 -6.02 7.56
C ALA A 378 -37.60 -5.72 8.56
N ILE A 379 -38.69 -5.17 8.05
CA ILE A 379 -39.88 -4.81 8.81
C ILE A 379 -40.97 -5.88 8.60
N LYS A 380 -41.62 -6.27 9.70
CA LYS A 380 -42.68 -7.29 9.77
C LYS A 380 -43.80 -6.81 10.69
N GLY A 381 -44.95 -7.45 10.59
CA GLY A 381 -46.15 -7.17 11.38
C GLY A 381 -46.78 -5.82 11.01
N ASP A 382 -47.50 -5.24 11.97
CA ASP A 382 -48.08 -3.91 11.86
C ASP A 382 -47.09 -2.87 12.41
N LYS A 383 -46.49 -2.09 11.51
CA LYS A 383 -45.52 -1.05 11.84
C LYS A 383 -45.88 0.21 11.07
N ASP A 384 -46.02 1.31 11.79
CA ASP A 384 -46.14 2.61 11.15
C ASP A 384 -44.81 3.01 10.47
N TRP A 385 -44.82 4.10 9.72
CA TRP A 385 -43.67 4.62 8.97
C TRP A 385 -42.38 4.59 9.80
N THR A 386 -41.49 3.68 9.45
CA THR A 386 -40.22 3.44 10.14
C THR A 386 -39.08 3.75 9.19
N ARG A 387 -38.14 4.61 9.63
CA ARG A 387 -36.95 4.91 8.84
C ARG A 387 -35.96 3.75 8.90
N VAL A 388 -35.49 3.34 7.74
CA VAL A 388 -34.42 2.35 7.61
C VAL A 388 -33.19 2.99 6.97
N SER A 389 -32.00 2.50 7.30
CA SER A 389 -30.73 2.96 6.74
C SER A 389 -29.76 1.80 6.56
N VAL A 390 -28.97 1.85 5.48
CA VAL A 390 -27.82 0.99 5.26
C VAL A 390 -26.70 1.78 4.63
N ARG A 391 -25.47 1.59 5.13
CA ARG A 391 -24.26 2.13 4.51
C ARG A 391 -23.60 1.04 3.68
N PHE A 392 -23.14 1.41 2.50
CA PHE A 392 -22.45 0.47 1.61
C PHE A 392 -21.41 1.19 0.76
N LYS A 393 -20.41 0.45 0.30
CA LYS A 393 -19.37 0.92 -0.62
C LYS A 393 -19.63 0.36 -2.02
N THR A 394 -19.56 1.20 -3.03
CA THR A 394 -19.71 0.80 -4.44
C THR A 394 -18.44 0.14 -4.95
N ASP A 395 -18.57 -0.69 -5.98
CA ASP A 395 -17.42 -1.30 -6.66
C ASP A 395 -17.12 -0.58 -7.99
N ASP A 396 -16.43 -1.28 -8.91
CA ASP A 396 -15.97 -0.72 -10.18
C ASP A 396 -17.07 -0.59 -11.25
N ARG A 397 -18.30 -1.05 -10.96
CA ARG A 397 -19.41 -1.03 -11.93
C ARG A 397 -19.97 0.36 -12.19
N GLY A 398 -19.83 1.29 -11.24
CA GLY A 398 -20.32 2.68 -11.37
C GLY A 398 -21.84 2.81 -11.49
N THR A 399 -22.59 1.74 -11.22
CA THR A 399 -24.05 1.71 -11.19
C THR A 399 -24.49 0.69 -10.14
N VAL A 400 -25.51 1.03 -9.36
CA VAL A 400 -26.09 0.14 -8.34
C VAL A 400 -27.61 0.05 -8.51
N GLY A 401 -28.15 -1.16 -8.39
CA GLY A 401 -29.58 -1.42 -8.43
C GLY A 401 -30.17 -1.42 -7.03
N ILE A 402 -31.02 -0.44 -6.72
CA ILE A 402 -31.68 -0.28 -5.41
C ILE A 402 -33.08 -0.86 -5.49
N ASN A 403 -33.43 -1.72 -4.54
CA ASN A 403 -34.70 -2.44 -4.50
C ASN A 403 -35.47 -2.12 -3.20
N CYS A 404 -36.72 -1.71 -3.35
CA CYS A 404 -37.76 -1.85 -2.34
C CYS A 404 -38.21 -3.31 -2.35
N LEU A 405 -37.64 -4.13 -1.48
CA LEU A 405 -37.78 -5.59 -1.51
C LEU A 405 -38.86 -6.05 -0.53
N TYR A 406 -39.82 -6.80 -1.06
CA TYR A 406 -40.91 -7.45 -0.34
C TYR A 406 -40.70 -8.96 -0.32
N GLY A 407 -40.67 -9.57 0.87
CA GLY A 407 -40.35 -10.99 1.04
C GLY A 407 -38.85 -11.14 1.31
N GLY A 408 -38.04 -11.23 0.25
CA GLY A 408 -36.58 -11.37 0.30
C GLY A 408 -36.12 -12.79 0.62
N TRP A 409 -35.69 -13.52 -0.42
CA TRP A 409 -35.22 -14.92 -0.38
C TRP A 409 -36.23 -15.87 0.26
N GLY A 410 -37.50 -15.58 0.06
CA GLY A 410 -38.63 -16.23 0.67
C GLY A 410 -39.86 -15.33 0.57
N HIS A 411 -41.00 -15.80 1.02
CA HIS A 411 -42.28 -15.16 0.74
C HIS A 411 -42.75 -14.28 1.91
N ALA A 412 -43.38 -13.16 1.59
CA ALA A 412 -44.17 -12.38 2.55
C ALA A 412 -45.63 -12.31 2.11
N THR A 413 -46.53 -12.30 3.09
CA THR A 413 -47.96 -11.95 2.94
C THR A 413 -48.24 -10.62 3.62
N GLY A 414 -49.36 -9.95 3.33
CA GLY A 414 -49.71 -8.65 3.88
C GLY A 414 -49.30 -7.49 2.97
N LYS A 415 -49.29 -6.25 3.47
CA LYS A 415 -48.97 -5.05 2.67
C LYS A 415 -47.76 -4.33 3.21
N ALA A 416 -46.87 -3.87 2.34
CA ALA A 416 -45.76 -3.01 2.69
C ALA A 416 -45.73 -1.78 1.79
N TYR A 417 -45.34 -0.65 2.36
CA TYR A 417 -45.30 0.64 1.69
C TYR A 417 -43.89 1.23 1.82
N TRP A 418 -43.39 1.85 0.75
CA TRP A 418 -42.12 2.57 0.72
C TRP A 418 -42.36 4.01 0.30
N ASP A 419 -41.61 4.92 0.91
CA ASP A 419 -41.62 6.35 0.59
C ASP A 419 -40.27 7.00 0.96
N ASP A 420 -40.00 8.20 0.43
CA ASP A 420 -38.83 9.04 0.70
C ASP A 420 -37.48 8.29 0.63
N ILE A 421 -37.17 7.68 -0.52
CA ILE A 421 -35.90 6.94 -0.70
C ILE A 421 -34.75 7.93 -0.95
N GLU A 422 -33.71 7.88 -0.14
CA GLU A 422 -32.52 8.74 -0.30
C GLU A 422 -31.25 7.93 -0.50
N LEU A 423 -30.44 8.31 -1.49
CA LEU A 423 -29.08 7.82 -1.65
C LEU A 423 -28.13 9.02 -1.60
N VAL A 424 -27.35 9.11 -0.53
CA VAL A 424 -26.45 10.24 -0.27
C VAL A 424 -25.01 9.75 -0.22
N GLN A 425 -24.11 10.47 -0.90
CA GLN A 425 -22.67 10.24 -0.82
C GLN A 425 -22.14 10.69 0.54
N ILE A 426 -21.43 9.80 1.26
CA ILE A 426 -20.95 10.08 2.63
C ILE A 426 -19.41 10.14 2.77
N ASP A 427 -18.66 9.75 1.74
CA ASP A 427 -17.21 10.00 1.66
C ASP A 427 -16.84 10.69 0.35
N ALA A 428 -15.62 11.20 0.21
CA ALA A 428 -15.18 11.87 -1.02
C ALA A 428 -15.13 10.94 -2.26
N GLY A 429 -15.26 9.61 -2.05
CA GLY A 429 -15.08 8.56 -3.04
C GLY A 429 -13.61 8.35 -3.40
N GLN A 430 -12.98 7.28 -2.93
CA GLN A 430 -11.54 7.03 -3.13
C GLN A 430 -11.19 5.54 -2.95
N GLY A 431 -10.58 4.94 -3.98
CA GLY A 431 -9.62 3.83 -3.89
C GLY A 431 -10.05 2.50 -3.25
N PRO A 432 -9.22 1.44 -3.45
CA PRO A 432 -9.46 0.12 -2.88
C PRO A 432 -9.52 0.17 -1.34
N ASP A 433 -10.16 -0.85 -0.77
CA ASP A 433 -10.28 -1.03 0.68
C ASP A 433 -8.90 -1.31 1.27
N ILE A 434 -8.29 -0.25 1.78
CA ILE A 434 -7.23 -0.34 2.75
C ILE A 434 -7.92 0.02 4.04
N SER A 435 -8.23 -0.99 4.84
CA SER A 435 -8.99 -0.86 6.09
C SER A 435 -8.35 0.11 7.09
N GLU A 436 -7.10 0.50 6.84
CA GLU A 436 -6.30 1.43 7.62
C GLU A 436 -5.73 2.53 6.71
N ASP A 437 -5.74 3.77 7.19
CA ASP A 437 -5.08 4.90 6.52
C ASP A 437 -3.57 4.63 6.35
N THR A 438 -2.99 5.20 5.28
CA THR A 438 -1.58 5.03 4.94
C THR A 438 -0.66 5.38 6.11
N GLU A 439 -0.96 6.44 6.87
CA GLU A 439 -0.19 6.83 8.07
C GLU A 439 -0.13 5.71 9.11
N SER A 440 -1.23 4.99 9.36
CA SER A 440 -1.27 3.86 10.31
C SER A 440 -0.45 2.66 9.81
N ILE A 441 -0.56 2.32 8.52
CA ILE A 441 0.24 1.24 7.91
C ILE A 441 1.74 1.57 7.95
N VAL A 442 2.08 2.81 7.62
CA VAL A 442 3.47 3.29 7.65
C VAL A 442 4.02 3.26 9.08
N ALA A 443 3.24 3.69 10.08
CA ALA A 443 3.63 3.63 11.48
C ALA A 443 3.86 2.19 11.97
N ALA A 444 2.93 1.28 11.67
CA ALA A 444 3.06 -0.13 12.04
C ALA A 444 4.27 -0.81 11.37
N ASN A 445 4.55 -0.47 10.11
CA ASN A 445 5.72 -1.00 9.39
C ASN A 445 7.03 -0.43 9.93
N LEU A 446 7.10 0.88 10.16
CA LEU A 446 8.27 1.55 10.72
C LEU A 446 8.66 0.90 12.05
N TYR A 447 7.69 0.66 12.94
CA TYR A 447 7.95 -0.01 14.20
C TYR A 447 8.57 -1.41 14.03
N ARG A 448 8.03 -2.23 13.12
CA ARG A 448 8.46 -3.64 12.97
C ARG A 448 9.81 -3.81 12.27
N HIS A 449 10.18 -2.88 11.38
CA HIS A 449 11.26 -3.12 10.42
C HIS A 449 12.31 -2.00 10.33
N ALA A 450 12.05 -0.82 10.90
CA ALA A 450 13.01 0.27 10.87
C ALA A 450 14.05 0.13 11.99
N THR A 451 15.17 0.83 11.85
CA THR A 451 16.20 0.86 12.88
C THR A 451 15.72 1.65 14.11
N PRO A 452 16.26 1.38 15.32
CA PRO A 452 15.93 2.17 16.52
C PRO A 452 16.11 3.68 16.31
N VAL A 453 17.14 4.10 15.56
CA VAL A 453 17.40 5.50 15.21
C VAL A 453 16.26 6.09 14.37
N GLN A 454 15.75 5.35 13.37
CA GLN A 454 14.63 5.81 12.53
C GLN A 454 13.33 5.97 13.32
N VAL A 455 13.04 5.02 14.22
CA VAL A 455 11.88 5.06 15.11
C VAL A 455 12.01 6.24 16.08
N SER A 456 13.16 6.36 16.76
CA SER A 456 13.49 7.47 17.66
C SER A 456 13.28 8.82 17.00
N SER A 457 13.75 8.97 15.76
CA SER A 457 13.64 10.21 15.02
C SER A 457 12.19 10.66 14.78
N VAL A 458 11.25 9.71 14.63
CA VAL A 458 9.81 10.03 14.53
C VAL A 458 9.21 10.33 15.90
N LEU A 459 9.58 9.56 16.93
CA LEU A 459 9.12 9.79 18.30
C LEU A 459 9.55 11.15 18.84
N ASN A 460 10.78 11.59 18.53
CA ASN A 460 11.29 12.90 18.91
C ASN A 460 10.50 14.04 18.26
N GLU A 461 10.06 13.89 17.01
CA GLU A 461 9.17 14.87 16.36
C GLU A 461 7.82 14.95 17.09
N MET A 462 7.27 13.82 17.55
CA MET A 462 6.01 13.78 18.31
C MET A 462 6.13 14.42 19.69
N ILE A 463 7.29 14.28 20.35
CA ILE A 463 7.55 14.89 21.67
C ILE A 463 7.72 16.41 21.54
N THR A 464 8.51 16.82 20.54
CA THR A 464 8.75 18.25 20.29
C THR A 464 7.52 18.97 19.74
N LYS A 465 6.63 18.26 19.02
CA LYS A 465 5.37 18.79 18.47
C LYS A 465 4.21 17.80 18.69
N PRO A 466 3.51 17.88 19.83
CA PRO A 466 2.36 17.04 20.11
C PRO A 466 1.21 17.28 19.12
N THR A 467 0.75 16.24 18.44
CA THR A 467 -0.36 16.29 17.45
C THR A 467 -1.35 15.15 17.69
N GLU A 468 -2.60 15.29 17.20
CA GLU A 468 -3.59 14.20 17.25
C GLU A 468 -3.08 12.92 16.58
N LEU A 469 -2.42 13.08 15.42
CA LEU A 469 -1.80 11.98 14.69
C LEU A 469 -0.67 11.34 15.52
N GLY A 470 0.16 12.16 16.18
CA GLY A 470 1.21 11.69 17.09
C GLY A 470 0.66 10.82 18.22
N ASN A 471 -0.47 11.22 18.83
CA ASN A 471 -1.14 10.43 19.86
C ASN A 471 -1.65 9.09 19.34
N LYS A 472 -2.23 9.07 18.13
CA LYS A 472 -2.67 7.83 17.46
C LYS A 472 -1.49 6.89 17.17
N ILE A 473 -0.40 7.42 16.60
CA ILE A 473 0.79 6.65 16.25
C ILE A 473 1.47 6.09 17.50
N LYS A 474 1.55 6.86 18.59
CA LYS A 474 2.16 6.44 19.86
C LYS A 474 1.54 5.17 20.43
N LEU A 475 0.23 4.95 20.21
CA LEU A 475 -0.46 3.73 20.63
C LEU A 475 -0.09 2.49 19.80
N MET A 476 0.47 2.67 18.60
CA MET A 476 0.81 1.61 17.66
C MET A 476 2.28 1.16 17.75
N ILE A 477 3.16 2.03 18.25
CA ILE A 477 4.58 1.76 18.41
C ILE A 477 4.82 1.20 19.82
N ARG A 478 5.35 -0.02 19.94
CA ARG A 478 5.89 -0.52 21.21
C ARG A 478 7.41 -0.30 21.22
N PRO A 479 8.09 -0.22 22.36
CA PRO A 479 9.55 -0.14 22.36
C PRO A 479 10.17 -1.52 22.08
N PRO A 480 11.03 -1.71 21.06
CA PRO A 480 11.87 -2.89 20.97
C PRO A 480 13.01 -2.81 22.00
N GLU A 481 13.53 -3.95 22.45
CA GLU A 481 14.73 -3.97 23.30
C GLU A 481 15.95 -3.43 22.52
N ILE A 482 16.67 -2.46 23.10
CA ILE A 482 17.83 -1.84 22.48
C ILE A 482 19.10 -2.33 23.18
N LYS A 483 20.00 -2.92 22.39
CA LYS A 483 21.34 -3.28 22.86
C LYS A 483 22.27 -2.05 22.77
N VAL A 484 22.92 -1.72 23.88
CA VAL A 484 23.92 -0.66 23.94
C VAL A 484 25.25 -1.19 23.39
N LYS A 485 25.95 -0.37 22.58
CA LYS A 485 27.30 -0.66 22.10
C LYS A 485 28.25 -0.91 23.28
N GLU A 486 29.23 -1.78 23.09
CA GLU A 486 30.30 -1.98 24.06
C GLU A 486 31.24 -0.76 24.11
N ILE A 487 31.87 -0.56 25.25
CA ILE A 487 32.74 0.59 25.50
C ILE A 487 34.09 0.36 24.80
N GLU A 488 34.55 1.31 23.99
CA GLU A 488 35.85 1.21 23.29
C GLU A 488 37.06 1.33 24.24
N GLU A 489 36.90 2.03 25.36
CA GLU A 489 37.94 2.22 26.38
C GLU A 489 37.68 1.25 27.56
N ASP A 490 38.62 0.33 27.81
CA ASP A 490 38.48 -0.71 28.84
C ASP A 490 38.27 -0.11 30.25
N GLU A 491 37.18 -0.50 30.91
CA GLU A 491 36.85 -0.08 32.27
C GLU A 491 37.97 -0.39 33.27
N SER A 492 38.77 -1.43 33.00
CA SER A 492 39.93 -1.79 33.83
C SER A 492 41.05 -0.73 33.80
N THR A 493 41.12 0.06 32.72
CA THR A 493 42.10 1.13 32.55
C THR A 493 41.59 2.45 33.14
N LEU A 494 40.32 2.76 32.94
CA LEU A 494 39.66 3.95 33.52
C LEU A 494 39.66 3.91 35.05
N SER A 495 39.44 2.74 35.66
CA SER A 495 39.37 2.57 37.12
C SER A 495 40.70 2.83 37.84
N LYS A 496 41.84 2.81 37.12
CA LYS A 496 43.15 3.13 37.69
C LYS A 496 43.34 4.63 37.95
N THR A 497 42.61 5.49 37.25
CA THR A 497 42.81 6.94 37.26
C THR A 497 41.56 7.72 37.68
N HIS A 498 40.38 7.14 37.55
CA HIS A 498 39.10 7.77 37.84
C HIS A 498 38.18 6.83 38.63
N GLN A 499 37.32 7.40 39.46
CA GLN A 499 36.18 6.66 40.02
C GLN A 499 35.08 6.54 38.95
N ILE A 500 34.64 5.31 38.66
CA ILE A 500 33.69 5.03 37.57
C ILE A 500 32.27 5.10 38.10
N LEU A 501 31.46 5.94 37.47
CA LEU A 501 30.02 6.03 37.70
C LEU A 501 29.28 5.64 36.43
N LYS A 502 28.22 4.84 36.56
CA LYS A 502 27.40 4.39 35.44
C LYS A 502 25.97 4.83 35.62
N LEU A 503 25.41 5.43 34.58
CA LEU A 503 24.04 5.89 34.48
C LEU A 503 23.43 5.46 33.15
N LYS A 504 22.17 5.04 33.16
CA LYS A 504 21.44 4.60 31.98
C LYS A 504 20.16 5.41 31.83
N ALA A 505 19.86 5.87 30.62
CA ALA A 505 18.52 6.38 30.29
C ALA A 505 17.56 5.19 30.10
N ILE A 506 16.54 5.08 30.94
CA ILE A 506 15.57 3.98 30.90
C ILE A 506 14.20 4.48 30.48
N GLU A 507 13.33 3.54 30.09
CA GLU A 507 11.95 3.84 29.72
C GLU A 507 11.22 4.64 30.82
N GLY A 508 10.34 5.55 30.39
CA GLY A 508 9.56 6.40 31.29
C GLY A 508 10.23 7.72 31.64
N LEU A 509 11.17 8.19 30.80
CA LEU A 509 11.87 9.48 30.94
C LEU A 509 12.61 9.58 32.28
N LYS A 510 13.42 8.57 32.59
CA LYS A 510 14.17 8.48 33.85
C LYS A 510 15.58 8.00 33.60
N PHE A 511 16.46 8.34 34.52
CA PHE A 511 17.70 7.59 34.69
C PHE A 511 17.45 6.35 35.56
N ASP A 512 18.24 5.30 35.37
CA ASP A 512 18.20 4.09 36.20
C ASP A 512 18.49 4.36 37.68
N LYS A 513 19.20 5.46 37.96
CA LYS A 513 19.50 5.96 39.30
C LYS A 513 19.15 7.43 39.41
N THR A 514 18.61 7.82 40.57
CA THR A 514 18.36 9.22 40.94
C THR A 514 19.43 9.77 41.89
N SER A 515 20.34 8.92 42.35
CA SER A 515 21.48 9.28 43.19
C SER A 515 22.74 8.55 42.72
N LEU A 516 23.82 9.31 42.56
CA LEU A 516 25.17 8.82 42.34
C LEU A 516 26.06 9.30 43.49
N GLU A 517 27.08 8.52 43.84
CA GLU A 517 28.01 8.87 44.93
C GLU A 517 29.45 8.83 44.44
N ALA A 518 30.26 9.79 44.90
CA ALA A 518 31.68 9.92 44.56
C ALA A 518 32.47 10.44 45.76
N GLU A 519 33.77 10.14 45.82
CA GLU A 519 34.68 10.70 46.83
C GLU A 519 35.22 12.06 46.37
N ALA A 520 35.26 13.05 47.28
CA ALA A 520 35.87 14.34 47.01
C ALA A 520 37.36 14.20 46.65
N GLY A 521 37.84 15.04 45.75
CA GLY A 521 39.28 15.10 45.40
C GLY A 521 39.78 14.05 44.40
N LYS A 522 38.94 13.09 43.97
CA LYS A 522 39.28 12.12 42.91
C LYS A 522 38.60 12.45 41.57
N PRO A 523 39.29 12.30 40.42
CA PRO A 523 38.69 12.43 39.10
C PRO A 523 37.56 11.40 38.88
N ILE A 524 36.51 11.77 38.14
CA ILE A 524 35.34 10.90 37.89
C ILE A 524 35.26 10.57 36.40
N ALA A 525 35.01 9.31 36.08
CA ALA A 525 34.62 8.87 34.74
C ALA A 525 33.16 8.45 34.77
N LEU A 526 32.30 9.25 34.13
CA LEU A 526 30.86 9.04 34.10
C LEU A 526 30.46 8.42 32.76
N ILE A 527 30.01 7.18 32.80
CA ILE A 527 29.56 6.43 31.63
C ILE A 527 28.04 6.57 31.54
N ILE A 528 27.58 7.33 30.55
CA ILE A 528 26.16 7.52 30.26
C ILE A 528 25.80 6.64 29.07
N SER A 529 24.79 5.79 29.21
CA SER A 529 24.31 4.94 28.12
C SER A 529 22.82 5.13 27.86
N ASN A 530 22.41 4.97 26.61
CA ASN A 530 21.02 5.08 26.19
C ASN A 530 20.45 3.75 25.67
N PRO A 531 19.95 2.86 26.55
CA PRO A 531 19.15 1.70 26.15
C PRO A 531 17.68 2.04 25.84
N ASP A 532 17.27 3.30 25.85
CA ASP A 532 15.91 3.75 25.52
C ASP A 532 15.78 4.15 24.04
N LEU A 533 14.55 4.13 23.51
CA LEU A 533 14.22 4.54 22.15
C LEU A 533 14.29 6.05 21.95
N LEU A 534 14.11 6.85 23.00
CA LEU A 534 14.18 8.30 22.89
C LEU A 534 15.64 8.76 22.95
N GLN A 535 15.93 9.88 22.29
CA GLN A 535 17.23 10.51 22.46
C GLN A 535 17.31 11.15 23.84
N HIS A 536 18.45 10.99 24.50
CA HIS A 536 18.71 11.54 25.82
C HIS A 536 20.08 12.17 25.86
N ASN A 537 20.22 13.21 26.67
CA ASN A 537 21.52 13.74 27.03
C ASN A 537 21.66 13.75 28.55
N PHE A 538 22.83 14.17 29.01
CA PHE A 538 23.14 14.33 30.40
C PHE A 538 23.79 15.70 30.60
N VAL A 539 23.33 16.44 31.59
CA VAL A 539 23.90 17.73 32.01
C VAL A 539 24.08 17.70 33.51
N LEU A 540 25.31 17.92 33.97
CA LEU A 540 25.67 18.09 35.37
C LEU A 540 25.88 19.57 35.65
N GLY A 541 25.22 20.10 36.69
CA GLY A 541 25.39 21.50 37.10
C GLY A 541 25.98 21.69 38.47
N ASN A 542 26.29 22.96 38.77
CA ASN A 542 26.74 23.43 40.07
C ASN A 542 25.69 23.16 41.17
N PRO A 543 26.09 23.09 42.46
CA PRO A 543 25.14 22.98 43.56
C PRO A 543 24.04 24.05 43.47
N ASP A 544 22.82 23.68 43.87
CA ASP A 544 21.63 24.53 43.86
C ASP A 544 21.17 25.07 42.47
N SER A 545 21.71 24.53 41.37
CA SER A 545 21.38 24.98 40.00
C SER A 545 20.21 24.26 39.33
N MET A 546 19.55 23.28 39.97
CA MET A 546 18.54 22.39 39.34
C MET A 546 17.46 23.15 38.57
N LEU A 547 16.82 24.13 39.21
CA LEU A 547 15.76 24.91 38.58
C LEU A 547 16.27 25.76 37.40
N LYS A 548 17.50 26.28 37.51
CA LYS A 548 18.12 27.05 36.43
C LYS A 548 18.42 26.17 35.22
N LEU A 549 18.99 24.98 35.43
CA LEU A 549 19.21 23.98 34.38
C LEU A 549 17.88 23.61 33.70
N GLY A 550 16.83 23.36 34.49
CA GLY A 550 15.51 23.03 33.96
C GLY A 550 14.87 24.17 33.14
N SER A 551 14.98 25.40 33.63
CA SER A 551 14.44 26.58 32.92
C SER A 551 15.20 26.86 31.62
N ALA A 552 16.52 26.65 31.63
CA ALA A 552 17.36 26.74 30.44
C ALA A 552 17.06 25.60 29.44
N ALA A 553 16.78 24.39 29.93
CA ALA A 553 16.33 23.27 29.11
C ALA A 553 14.96 23.52 28.45
N ASP A 554 14.01 24.12 29.16
CA ASP A 554 12.72 24.53 28.58
C ASP A 554 12.91 25.64 27.51
N SER A 555 13.89 26.52 27.69
CA SER A 555 14.14 27.65 26.77
C SER A 555 14.83 27.22 25.48
N ILE A 556 15.75 26.24 25.54
CA ILE A 556 16.58 25.85 24.39
C ILE A 556 15.75 25.25 23.24
N ILE A 557 14.55 24.73 23.50
CA ILE A 557 13.67 24.16 22.47
C ILE A 557 13.33 25.17 21.36
N THR A 558 13.32 26.46 21.68
CA THR A 558 12.99 27.54 20.74
C THR A 558 14.21 27.99 19.91
N ASN A 559 15.41 27.53 20.26
CA ASN A 559 16.63 27.89 19.56
C ASN A 559 16.76 27.09 18.25
N PRO A 560 16.91 27.74 17.08
CA PRO A 560 17.09 27.03 15.81
C PRO A 560 18.35 26.15 15.75
N LYS A 561 19.33 26.39 16.62
CA LYS A 561 20.57 25.60 16.75
C LYS A 561 20.52 24.53 17.85
N ALA A 562 19.37 24.31 18.51
CA ALA A 562 19.27 23.40 19.66
C ALA A 562 19.83 21.99 19.38
N ILE A 563 19.63 21.46 18.17
CA ILE A 563 20.14 20.15 17.76
C ILE A 563 21.68 20.16 17.66
N GLU A 564 22.27 21.18 17.05
CA GLU A 564 23.74 21.35 16.95
C GLU A 564 24.37 21.49 18.35
N MET A 565 23.63 22.09 19.27
CA MET A 565 24.00 22.24 20.68
C MET A 565 23.75 20.97 21.51
N ASN A 566 23.29 19.86 20.92
CA ASN A 566 22.92 18.62 21.64
C ASN A 566 21.85 18.84 22.72
N TYR A 567 21.02 19.87 22.58
CA TYR A 567 20.09 20.36 23.59
C TYR A 567 20.75 20.75 24.93
N VAL A 568 22.05 21.07 24.94
CA VAL A 568 22.77 21.55 26.13
C VAL A 568 22.71 23.09 26.16
N PRO A 569 22.09 23.71 27.18
CA PRO A 569 22.03 25.17 27.29
C PRO A 569 23.41 25.79 27.54
N GLU A 570 23.66 26.98 27.00
CA GLU A 570 24.88 27.74 27.30
C GLU A 570 24.67 28.59 28.55
N ILE A 571 24.88 27.98 29.73
CA ILE A 571 24.82 28.67 31.04
C ILE A 571 26.03 28.31 31.90
N ASP A 572 26.48 29.26 32.72
CA ASP A 572 27.68 29.11 33.57
C ASP A 572 27.52 28.03 34.65
N GLU A 573 26.28 27.64 34.96
CA GLU A 573 25.99 26.60 35.94
C GLU A 573 26.37 25.18 35.48
N ILE A 574 26.63 24.95 34.20
CA ILE A 574 26.97 23.61 33.68
C ILE A 574 28.45 23.29 33.95
N ILE A 575 28.68 22.16 34.61
CA ILE A 575 30.01 21.61 34.88
C ILE A 575 30.46 20.72 33.72
N ALA A 576 29.56 19.88 33.24
CA ALA A 576 29.82 18.93 32.17
C ALA A 576 28.52 18.44 31.53
N SER A 577 28.61 17.97 30.30
CA SER A 577 27.49 17.42 29.56
C SER A 577 27.94 16.29 28.63
N SER A 578 26.98 15.45 28.23
CA SER A 578 27.12 14.55 27.10
C SER A 578 26.63 15.23 25.81
N LYS A 579 26.98 14.64 24.66
CA LYS A 579 26.24 14.78 23.42
C LYS A 579 24.83 14.20 23.56
N LEU A 580 24.01 14.45 22.55
CA LEU A 580 22.71 13.82 22.44
C LEU A 580 22.91 12.37 22.01
N LEU A 581 22.60 11.44 22.91
CA LEU A 581 22.82 10.01 22.71
C LEU A 581 21.67 9.40 21.91
N ASP A 582 22.00 8.85 20.75
CA ASP A 582 21.11 8.00 19.97
C ASP A 582 20.82 6.68 20.70
N PRO A 583 19.69 6.01 20.39
CA PRO A 583 19.40 4.68 20.92
C PRO A 583 20.55 3.70 20.71
N GLY A 584 20.96 3.03 21.78
CA GLY A 584 22.04 2.03 21.79
C GLY A 584 23.44 2.64 21.84
N THR A 585 23.59 3.95 21.99
CA THR A 585 24.90 4.61 22.14
C THR A 585 25.24 4.91 23.60
N LEU A 586 26.51 5.22 23.85
CA LEU A 586 27.02 5.65 25.14
C LEU A 586 28.09 6.71 24.95
N GLU A 587 28.37 7.45 26.02
CA GLU A 587 29.47 8.41 26.09
C GLU A 587 30.13 8.37 27.47
N ILE A 588 31.44 8.61 27.49
CA ILE A 588 32.24 8.72 28.72
C ILE A 588 32.59 10.19 28.94
N ILE A 589 32.13 10.75 30.04
CA ILE A 589 32.47 12.10 30.49
C ILE A 589 33.55 12.01 31.56
N LYS A 590 34.71 12.62 31.31
CA LYS A 590 35.83 12.70 32.27
C LYS A 590 35.76 14.03 33.03
N LEU A 591 35.47 13.97 34.32
CA LEU A 591 35.36 15.13 35.21
C LEU A 591 36.62 15.29 36.04
N LYS A 592 37.04 16.55 36.20
CA LYS A 592 38.03 16.94 37.21
C LYS A 592 37.49 16.64 38.62
N PRO A 593 38.37 16.49 39.62
CA PRO A 593 37.96 16.35 41.02
C PRO A 593 36.96 17.42 41.46
N LEU A 594 35.82 16.97 41.97
CA LEU A 594 34.79 17.86 42.53
C LEU A 594 34.99 18.05 44.03
N LYS A 595 34.53 19.19 44.54
CA LYS A 595 34.48 19.48 45.98
C LYS A 595 33.31 18.72 46.61
N LYS A 596 33.34 18.57 47.93
CA LYS A 596 32.20 18.04 48.69
C LYS A 596 30.96 18.88 48.41
N GLY A 597 29.86 18.22 48.04
CA GLY A 597 28.64 18.92 47.64
C GLY A 597 27.64 18.01 46.94
N LYS A 598 26.46 18.57 46.68
CA LYS A 598 25.36 17.88 45.99
C LYS A 598 25.14 18.56 44.64
N TYR A 599 25.48 17.86 43.57
CA TYR A 599 25.47 18.37 42.21
C TYR A 599 24.26 17.83 41.45
N PRO A 600 23.32 18.67 41.00
CA PRO A 600 22.18 18.22 40.21
C PRO A 600 22.63 17.73 38.83
N TYR A 601 22.01 16.66 38.35
CA TYR A 601 22.07 16.29 36.95
C TYR A 601 20.68 16.12 36.35
N VAL A 602 20.54 16.46 35.07
CA VAL A 602 19.27 16.43 34.33
C VAL A 602 19.48 15.96 32.89
N CYS A 603 18.44 15.41 32.28
CA CYS A 603 18.33 15.32 30.82
C CYS A 603 17.63 16.59 30.32
N THR A 604 18.34 17.40 29.52
CA THR A 604 17.82 18.66 28.97
C THR A 604 17.16 18.50 27.60
N PHE A 605 17.04 17.26 27.09
CA PHE A 605 16.21 17.01 25.92
C PHE A 605 14.75 17.46 26.19
N PRO A 606 14.05 18.06 25.19
CA PRO A 606 12.81 18.78 25.42
C PRO A 606 11.78 18.05 26.28
N GLY A 607 11.39 18.66 27.41
CA GLY A 607 10.40 18.14 28.35
C GLY A 607 10.89 17.04 29.31
N HIS A 608 12.12 16.52 29.15
CA HIS A 608 12.61 15.39 29.94
C HIS A 608 12.99 15.78 31.38
N TRP A 609 13.61 16.95 31.58
CA TRP A 609 14.20 17.37 32.87
C TRP A 609 13.22 17.36 34.05
N ARG A 610 11.91 17.55 33.79
CA ARG A 610 10.86 17.60 34.81
C ARG A 610 10.78 16.32 35.65
N ILE A 611 11.15 15.19 35.05
CA ILE A 611 11.12 13.87 35.68
C ILE A 611 12.45 13.12 35.57
N MET A 612 13.28 13.47 34.58
CA MET A 612 14.57 12.85 34.31
C MET A 612 15.71 13.65 34.96
N GLN A 613 15.79 13.56 36.29
CA GLN A 613 16.75 14.31 37.10
C GLN A 613 17.23 13.49 38.31
N GLY A 614 18.39 13.85 38.84
CA GLY A 614 18.96 13.25 40.05
C GLY A 614 20.13 14.07 40.60
N TYR A 615 20.85 13.48 41.55
CA TYR A 615 21.98 14.14 42.20
C TYR A 615 23.23 13.28 42.26
N LEU A 616 24.37 13.88 41.95
CA LEU A 616 25.69 13.36 42.28
C LEU A 616 26.11 13.93 43.63
N THR A 617 26.23 13.08 44.63
CA THR A 617 26.68 13.44 45.97
C THR A 617 28.17 13.14 46.10
N VAL A 618 28.97 14.19 46.24
CA VAL A 618 30.41 14.09 46.45
C VAL A 618 30.66 14.20 47.97
N LYS A 619 31.14 13.12 48.58
CA LYS A 619 31.28 12.99 50.05
C LYS A 619 32.64 13.43 50.58
#